data_AF-A0A1H5SF47-F1
#
_entry.id   AF-A0A1H5SF47-F1
#
_cell.length_a   1.000
_cell.length_b   1.000
_cell.length_c   1.000
_cell.angle_alpha   90.00
_cell.angle_beta   90.00
_cell.angle_gamma   90.00
#
_symmetry.space_group_name_H-M   'P 1'
#
loop_
_entity.id
_entity.type
_entity.pdbx_description
1 polymer ?
#
loop_
_entity_poly.entity_id
_entity_poly.type
_entity_poly.pdbx_seq_one_letter_code
_entity_poly.pdbx_strand_id
1 'polypeptide(L)' 'MKKRQVRRGVSYQKRVEDINRIYDQHRRSGLTNAEIWRRYIYPRFGISQRTLYNILSAPAKESSQVPKEMWLFLDFED' A
#
# COMPACT_ATOMS: atom_id res chain seq x y z
N MET A 1 4.00 -16.63 -30.12
CA MET A 1 4.97 -15.71 -29.49
C MET A 1 4.38 -15.18 -28.18
N LYS A 2 4.86 -15.61 -27.01
CA LYS A 2 4.35 -15.13 -25.72
C LYS A 2 4.80 -13.68 -25.51
N LYS A 3 3.86 -12.73 -25.47
CA LYS A 3 4.15 -11.32 -25.14
C LYS A 3 4.77 -11.29 -23.74
N ARG A 4 6.02 -10.83 -23.62
CA ARG A 4 6.67 -10.55 -22.35
C ARG A 4 5.91 -9.39 -21.70
N GLN A 5 5.00 -9.69 -20.77
CA GLN A 5 4.35 -8.65 -19.96
C GLN A 5 5.45 -7.98 -19.13
N VAL A 6 5.86 -6.79 -19.57
CA VAL A 6 6.70 -5.90 -18.78
C VAL A 6 5.89 -5.60 -17.53
N ARG A 7 6.35 -6.06 -16.36
CA ARG A 7 5.69 -5.86 -15.05
C ARG A 7 5.64 -4.35 -14.77
N ARG A 8 4.57 -3.68 -15.22
CA ARG A 8 4.40 -2.23 -15.02
C ARG A 8 4.01 -2.01 -13.56
N GLY A 9 4.84 -1.29 -12.80
CA GLY A 9 4.42 -0.52 -11.62
C GLY A 9 3.95 -1.28 -10.37
N VAL A 10 4.14 -2.60 -10.27
CA VAL A 10 3.62 -3.41 -9.15
C VAL A 10 4.19 -2.98 -7.78
N SER A 11 5.37 -2.36 -7.76
CA SER A 11 6.02 -1.88 -6.53
C SER A 11 5.25 -0.74 -5.85
N TYR A 12 4.62 0.16 -6.63
CA TYR A 12 3.79 1.23 -6.08
C TYR A 12 2.50 0.67 -5.50
N GLN A 13 1.89 -0.29 -6.19
CA GLN A 13 0.67 -0.95 -5.73
C GLN A 13 0.90 -1.71 -4.41
N LYS A 14 1.99 -2.50 -4.32
CA LYS A 14 2.39 -3.17 -3.07
C LYS A 14 2.58 -2.17 -1.93
N ARG A 15 3.22 -1.03 -2.20
CA ARG A 15 3.44 0.02 -1.20
C ARG A 15 2.11 0.62 -0.71
N VAL A 16 1.18 0.89 -1.61
CA VAL A 16 -0.16 1.41 -1.27
C VAL A 16 -0.93 0.41 -0.40
N GLU A 17 -0.84 -0.87 -0.74
CA GLU A 17 -1.49 -1.95 0.00
C GLU A 17 -0.91 -2.15 1.40
N ASP A 18 0.42 -2.17 1.54
CA ASP A 18 1.09 -2.26 2.84
C ASP A 18 0.71 -1.06 3.73
N ILE A 19 0.67 0.15 3.17
CA ILE A 19 0.26 1.37 3.89
C ILE A 19 -1.20 1.25 4.34
N ASN A 20 -2.10 0.79 3.47
CA ASN A 20 -3.51 0.62 3.81
C ASN A 20 -3.73 -0.45 4.89
N ARG A 21 -2.97 -1.55 4.85
CA ARG A 21 -3.02 -2.61 5.87
C ARG A 21 -2.61 -2.09 7.25
N ILE A 22 -1.49 -1.36 7.32
CA ILE A 22 -1.02 -0.71 8.55
C ILE A 22 -2.07 0.30 9.04
N TYR A 23 -2.62 1.10 8.12
CA TYR A 23 -3.62 2.11 8.45
C TYR A 23 -4.91 1.48 9.03
N ASP A 24 -5.47 0.44 8.41
CA ASP A 24 -6.69 -0.22 8.90
C ASP A 24 -6.49 -0.82 10.30
N GLN A 25 -5.36 -1.48 10.52
CA GLN A 25 -4.99 -2.09 11.80
C GLN A 25 -4.98 -1.05 12.93
N HIS A 26 -4.37 0.12 12.70
CA HIS A 26 -4.23 1.16 13.73
C HIS A 26 -5.42 2.10 13.84
N ARG A 27 -6.19 2.29 12.76
CA ARG A 27 -7.45 3.03 12.79
C ARG A 27 -8.45 2.37 13.74
N ARG A 28 -8.52 1.04 13.76
CA ARG A 28 -9.38 0.27 14.66
C ARG A 28 -8.98 0.42 16.13
N SER A 29 -7.72 0.72 16.42
CA SER A 29 -7.22 1.00 17.77
C SER A 29 -7.53 2.42 18.25
N GLY A 30 -8.17 3.27 17.44
CA GLY A 30 -8.56 4.63 17.82
C GLY A 30 -7.42 5.67 17.73
N LEU A 31 -6.33 5.36 17.02
CA LEU A 31 -5.22 6.29 16.84
C LEU A 31 -5.55 7.38 15.81
N THR A 32 -5.00 8.58 16.02
CA THR A 32 -5.18 9.69 15.07
C THR A 32 -4.36 9.46 13.80
N ASN A 33 -4.85 9.93 12.65
CA ASN A 33 -4.16 9.77 11.36
C ASN A 33 -2.72 10.30 11.37
N ALA A 34 -2.47 11.38 12.12
CA ALA A 34 -1.13 11.96 12.28
C ALA A 34 -0.20 11.06 13.11
N GLU A 35 -0.72 10.45 14.18
CA GLU A 35 0.06 9.50 14.98
C GLU A 35 0.36 8.21 14.21
N ILE A 36 -0.62 7.68 13.47
CA ILE A 36 -0.42 6.49 12.64
C ILE A 36 0.68 6.77 11.61
N TRP A 37 0.65 7.95 10.99
CA TRP A 37 1.68 8.37 10.05
C TRP A 37 3.07 8.46 10.70
N ARG A 38 3.21 9.18 11.82
CA ARG A 38 4.51 9.38 12.48
C ARG A 38 5.10 8.10 13.05
N ARG A 39 4.28 7.24 13.64
CA ARG A 39 4.75 6.03 14.34
C ARG A 39 5.01 4.85 13.41
N TYR A 40 4.19 4.66 12.37
CA TYR A 40 4.22 3.42 11.59
C TYR A 40 4.58 3.62 10.12
N ILE A 41 4.16 4.72 9.50
CA ILE A 41 4.28 4.91 8.05
C ILE A 41 5.57 5.66 7.69
N TYR A 42 5.85 6.76 8.39
CA TYR A 42 7.04 7.58 8.16
C TYR A 42 8.36 6.80 8.29
N PRO A 43 8.63 6.07 9.39
CA PRO A 43 9.91 5.38 9.55
C PRO A 43 10.13 4.26 8.53
N ARG A 44 9.07 3.72 7.91
CA ARG A 44 9.15 2.60 6.98
C ARG A 44 9.15 3.00 5.51
N PHE A 45 8.46 4.08 5.15
CA PHE A 45 8.28 4.48 3.75
C PHE A 45 8.88 5.84 3.39
N GLY A 46 9.25 6.67 4.38
CA GLY A 46 9.82 8.00 4.13
C GLY A 46 8.90 8.95 3.36
N ILE A 47 7.58 8.73 3.42
CA ILE A 47 6.60 9.53 2.68
C ILE A 47 6.08 10.70 3.49
N SER A 48 5.73 11.79 2.80
CA SER A 48 5.08 12.94 3.41
C SER A 48 3.65 12.62 3.84
N GLN A 49 3.14 13.35 4.83
CA GLN A 49 1.73 13.24 5.26
C GLN A 49 0.75 13.53 4.12
N ARG A 50 1.10 14.45 3.21
CA ARG A 50 0.31 14.74 2.00
C ARG A 50 0.24 13.53 1.06
N THR A 51 1.35 12.83 0.88
CA THR A 51 1.40 11.58 0.10
C THR A 51 0.52 10.51 0.73
N LEU A 52 0.53 10.40 2.06
CA LEU A 52 -0.38 9.48 2.76
C LEU A 52 -1.85 9.80 2.45
N TYR A 53 -2.27 11.05 2.53
CA TYR A 53 -3.66 11.40 2.21
C TYR A 53 -4.01 11.16 0.74
N ASN A 54 -3.08 11.40 -0.19
CA ASN A 54 -3.29 11.04 -1.59
C ASN A 54 -3.47 9.51 -1.75
N ILE A 55 -2.68 8.71 -1.05
CA ILE A 55 -2.78 7.24 -1.06
C ILE A 55 -4.09 6.78 -0.41
N LEU A 56 -4.55 7.42 0.67
CA LEU A 56 -5.82 7.09 1.33
C LEU A 56 -7.05 7.58 0.55
N SER A 57 -6.90 8.63 -0.28
CA SER A 57 -7.96 9.16 -1.14
C SER A 57 -8.05 8.45 -2.50
N ALA A 58 -6.92 7.93 -3.01
CA ALA A 58 -6.86 7.13 -4.23
C ALA A 58 -7.78 5.88 -4.26
N PRO A 59 -7.98 5.08 -3.17
CA PRO A 59 -8.86 3.91 -3.19
C PRO A 59 -10.33 4.26 -3.38
N ALA A 60 -10.75 5.52 -3.19
CA ALA A 60 -12.11 5.95 -3.48
C ALA A 60 -12.37 6.11 -4.99
N LYS A 61 -11.33 6.13 -5.83
CA LYS A 61 -11.46 6.33 -7.28
C LYS A 61 -11.35 5.06 -8.12
N GLU A 62 -10.73 3.99 -7.64
CA GLU A 62 -10.59 2.78 -8.44
C GLU A 62 -10.54 1.52 -7.58
N SER A 63 -11.50 0.64 -7.84
CA SER A 63 -11.59 -0.77 -7.48
C SER A 63 -10.47 -1.62 -8.12
N SER A 64 -9.21 -1.19 -8.03
CA SER A 64 -8.06 -1.96 -8.53
C SER A 64 -7.68 -3.06 -7.53
N GLN A 65 -8.55 -4.05 -7.36
CA GLN A 65 -8.19 -5.30 -6.69
C GLN A 65 -7.06 -5.96 -7.49
N VAL A 66 -5.88 -6.06 -6.88
CA VAL A 66 -4.83 -6.96 -7.37
C VAL A 66 -5.41 -8.38 -7.44
N PRO A 67 -5.42 -9.03 -8.62
CA PRO A 67 -5.88 -10.41 -8.73
C PRO A 67 -5.14 -11.29 -7.71
N LYS A 68 -5.86 -12.13 -6.95
CA LYS A 68 -5.30 -13.01 -5.89
C LYS A 68 -4.08 -13.81 -6.36
N GLU A 69 -4.02 -14.15 -7.64
CA GLU A 69 -2.90 -14.81 -8.33
C GLU A 69 -1.56 -14.06 -8.28
N MET A 70 -1.55 -12.73 -8.12
CA MET A 70 -0.32 -11.94 -8.04
C MET A 70 0.31 -11.94 -6.63
N TRP A 71 -0.46 -12.33 -5.61
CA TRP A 71 -0.01 -12.41 -4.23
C TRP A 71 0.94 -13.57 -3.98
N LEU A 72 0.76 -14.67 -4.72
CA LEU A 72 1.57 -15.88 -4.62
C LEU A 72 3.05 -15.66 -5.01
N PHE A 73 3.36 -14.58 -5.73
CA PHE A 73 4.71 -14.24 -6.19
C PHE A 73 5.39 -13.17 -5.34
N LEU A 74 4.72 -12.71 -4.28
CA LEU A 74 5.14 -11.57 -3.47
C LEU A 74 5.53 -11.96 -2.04
N ASP A 75 5.48 -13.26 -1.74
CA ASP A 75 6.14 -13.91 -0.62
C ASP A 75 7.60 -14.14 -1.03
N PHE A 76 8.48 -13.27 -0.55
CA PHE A 76 9.91 -13.53 -0.56
C PHE A 76 10.19 -14.29 0.74
N GLU A 77 10.01 -15.61 0.72
CA GLU A 77 10.68 -16.48 1.70
C GLU A 77 12.20 -16.30 1.51
N ASP A 78 12.90 -16.09 2.63
CA ASP A 78 14.36 -15.94 2.71
C ASP A 78 15.09 -17.25 2.35
#